data_AF-A0A8T3XRZ5-F1
#
_entry.id   AF-A0A8T3XRZ5-F1
#
_cell.length_a   1.000
_cell.length_b   1.000
_cell.length_c   1.000
_cell.angle_alpha   90.00
_cell.angle_beta   90.00
_cell.angle_gamma   90.00
#
_symmetry.space_group_name_H-M   'P 1'
#
loop_
_entity.id
_entity.type
_entity.pdbx_description
1 polymer ?
#
loop_
_entity_poly.entity_id
_entity_poly.type
_entity_poly.pdbx_seq_one_letter_code
_entity_poly.pdbx_strand_id
1 'polypeptide(L)'
;MTKTILGVSCLLTIAISSILFNNWSSAAYAQNDPNLIPWGENRLQFSDFQGVPDTFPDDYVGDQGDDFWAFTWTTTYYNWWPQITQNQPCMYTITAFDDNAYFYKNISWVKSEHASDMYILNHEQKHFDITEIQVRKINEIVAAEFLGKQFACPSGQSQYDAINEKISQDLQPAIDQIIQETNQMNLDYDAQTNHGMDSQMQ
;
A
#
# COMPACT_ATOMS: atom_id res chain seq x y z
N MET A 1 -29.53 -70.09 7.85
CA MET A 1 -30.06 -69.52 6.59
C MET A 1 -31.30 -68.73 7.00
N THR A 2 -31.43 -67.41 6.87
CA THR A 2 -30.82 -66.42 5.96
C THR A 2 -31.07 -65.05 6.61
N LYS A 3 -30.06 -64.16 6.56
CA LYS A 3 -30.12 -62.73 6.92
C LYS A 3 -31.02 -61.96 5.95
N THR A 4 -31.53 -60.78 6.35
CA THR A 4 -31.48 -59.44 5.67
C THR A 4 -32.27 -58.44 6.54
N ILE A 5 -31.64 -57.67 7.43
CA ILE A 5 -31.12 -56.28 7.29
C ILE A 5 -32.22 -55.21 7.10
N LEU A 6 -32.57 -54.53 8.21
CA LEU A 6 -33.17 -53.20 8.20
C LEU A 6 -32.10 -52.17 7.80
N GLY A 7 -32.32 -51.47 6.69
CA GLY A 7 -31.53 -50.31 6.32
C GLY A 7 -31.99 -49.07 7.10
N VAL A 8 -31.21 -48.66 8.09
CA VAL A 8 -31.31 -47.31 8.66
C VAL A 8 -30.43 -46.41 7.80
N SER A 9 -31.08 -45.56 7.00
CA SER A 9 -30.39 -44.53 6.22
C SER A 9 -29.92 -43.43 7.18
N CYS A 10 -28.64 -43.45 7.52
CA CYS A 10 -27.97 -42.39 8.26
C CYS A 10 -27.77 -41.20 7.30
N LEU A 11 -28.64 -40.19 7.39
CA LEU A 11 -28.42 -38.90 6.74
C LEU A 11 -27.36 -38.14 7.53
N LEU A 12 -26.11 -38.20 7.06
CA LEU A 12 -25.09 -37.22 7.42
C LEU A 12 -25.49 -35.88 6.80
N THR A 13 -26.12 -35.02 7.59
CA THR A 13 -26.19 -33.58 7.27
C THR A 13 -24.83 -32.97 7.61
N ILE A 14 -23.96 -32.87 6.61
CA ILE A 14 -22.79 -31.99 6.67
C ILE A 14 -23.34 -30.56 6.61
N ALA A 15 -23.42 -29.90 7.77
CA ALA A 15 -23.63 -28.47 7.82
C ALA A 15 -22.37 -27.81 7.26
N ILE A 16 -22.41 -27.44 5.98
CA ILE A 16 -21.44 -26.52 5.40
C ILE A 16 -21.76 -25.16 6.01
N SER A 17 -21.13 -24.84 7.12
CA SER A 17 -21.06 -23.47 7.62
C SER A 17 -20.27 -22.67 6.60
N SER A 18 -20.99 -22.06 5.65
CA SER A 18 -20.49 -21.01 4.79
C SER A 18 -20.10 -19.85 5.68
N ILE A 19 -18.80 -19.79 6.02
CA ILE A 19 -18.17 -18.60 6.56
C ILE A 19 -18.27 -17.58 5.44
N LEU A 20 -19.28 -16.72 5.53
CA LEU A 20 -19.33 -15.47 4.78
C LEU A 20 -18.13 -14.67 5.28
N PHE A 21 -17.05 -14.68 4.51
CA PHE A 21 -16.01 -13.66 4.62
C PHE A 21 -16.71 -12.34 4.30
N ASN A 22 -17.15 -11.64 5.33
CA ASN A 22 -17.46 -10.23 5.21
C ASN A 22 -16.16 -9.56 4.78
N ASN A 23 -16.08 -9.23 3.48
CA ASN A 23 -15.13 -8.26 2.97
C ASN A 23 -15.44 -6.93 3.67
N TRP A 24 -14.92 -6.76 4.88
CA TRP A 24 -14.67 -5.43 5.41
C TRP A 24 -13.54 -4.89 4.56
N SER A 25 -13.92 -4.19 3.50
CA SER A 25 -13.03 -3.30 2.77
C SER A 25 -12.31 -2.43 3.78
N SER A 26 -11.00 -2.62 3.89
CA SER A 26 -10.02 -2.02 4.81
C SER A 26 -9.82 -0.50 4.65
N ALA A 27 -10.87 0.16 4.18
CA ALA A 27 -10.95 1.53 3.71
C ALA A 27 -10.67 2.65 4.72
N ALA A 28 -10.69 2.41 6.03
CA ALA A 28 -11.28 3.43 6.91
C ALA A 28 -10.38 4.62 7.32
N TYR A 29 -9.05 4.56 7.21
CA TYR A 29 -8.21 5.59 7.84
C TYR A 29 -7.63 6.64 6.88
N ALA A 30 -7.23 6.27 5.67
CA ALA A 30 -6.74 7.23 4.66
C ALA A 30 -7.83 7.69 3.66
N GLN A 31 -8.97 6.99 3.54
CA GLN A 31 -10.04 7.39 2.62
C GLN A 31 -10.79 8.68 3.00
N ASN A 32 -10.54 9.24 4.18
CA ASN A 32 -11.28 10.41 4.66
C ASN A 32 -10.50 11.73 4.56
N ASP A 33 -9.24 11.72 4.12
CA ASP A 33 -8.53 12.98 3.83
C ASP A 33 -8.89 13.45 2.41
N PRO A 34 -9.60 14.59 2.25
CA PRO A 34 -9.96 15.11 0.93
C PRO A 34 -8.74 15.55 0.09
N ASN A 35 -7.55 15.66 0.70
CA ASN A 35 -6.31 15.96 0.01
C ASN A 35 -5.60 14.73 -0.53
N LEU A 36 -6.07 13.52 -0.21
CA LEU A 36 -5.51 12.27 -0.70
C LEU A 36 -6.40 11.66 -1.77
N ILE A 37 -5.79 11.25 -2.88
CA ILE A 37 -6.45 10.45 -3.90
C ILE A 37 -5.84 9.05 -3.82
N PRO A 38 -6.63 8.01 -3.48
CA PRO A 38 -6.12 6.64 -3.51
C PRO A 38 -5.85 6.22 -4.96
N TRP A 39 -4.81 5.41 -5.16
CA TRP A 39 -4.52 4.87 -6.48
C TRP A 39 -5.65 3.93 -6.94
N GLY A 40 -6.05 4.03 -8.20
CA GLY A 40 -7.12 3.22 -8.77
C GLY A 40 -7.32 3.46 -10.26
N GLU A 41 -8.49 3.10 -10.78
CA GLU A 41 -8.80 3.23 -12.22
C GLU A 41 -8.89 4.70 -12.68
N ASN A 42 -9.19 5.62 -11.77
CA ASN A 42 -9.22 7.05 -12.08
C ASN A 42 -7.80 7.59 -12.18
N ARG A 43 -7.45 8.09 -13.37
CA ARG A 43 -6.20 8.81 -13.61
C ARG A 43 -6.25 10.22 -13.02
N LEU A 44 -5.09 10.74 -12.66
CA LEU A 44 -4.91 12.13 -12.23
C LEU A 44 -5.39 13.10 -13.31
N GLN A 45 -5.91 14.23 -12.86
CA GLN A 45 -6.30 15.36 -13.69
C GLN A 45 -5.60 16.61 -13.17
N PHE A 46 -5.40 17.62 -14.02
CA PHE A 46 -4.76 18.86 -13.58
C PHE A 46 -5.47 19.54 -12.40
N SER A 47 -6.79 19.35 -12.24
CA SER A 47 -7.54 19.86 -11.07
C SER A 47 -7.14 19.23 -9.73
N ASP A 48 -6.40 18.12 -9.77
CA ASP A 48 -5.89 17.44 -8.59
C ASP A 48 -4.60 18.08 -8.06
N PHE A 49 -3.88 18.82 -8.90
CA PHE A 49 -2.65 19.54 -8.55
C PHE A 49 -3.02 20.90 -7.93
N GLN A 50 -3.06 20.95 -6.60
CA GLN A 50 -3.56 22.09 -5.83
C GLN A 50 -2.46 22.80 -5.04
N GLY A 51 -1.22 22.30 -5.13
CA GLY A 51 -0.04 22.92 -4.53
C GLY A 51 0.40 24.20 -5.23
N VAL A 52 1.33 24.89 -4.57
CA VAL A 52 1.95 26.12 -5.10
C VAL A 52 3.17 25.71 -5.94
N PRO A 53 3.30 26.17 -7.20
CA PRO A 53 4.48 25.89 -8.01
C PRO A 53 5.79 26.25 -7.31
N ASP A 54 6.83 25.45 -7.60
CA ASP A 54 8.19 25.60 -7.05
C ASP A 54 8.24 25.52 -5.50
N THR A 55 7.28 24.81 -4.88
CA THR A 55 7.31 24.47 -3.46
C THR A 55 7.50 22.97 -3.25
N PHE A 56 8.35 22.60 -2.30
CA PHE A 56 8.68 21.21 -1.98
C PHE A 56 8.54 20.97 -0.47
N PRO A 57 8.17 19.75 -0.03
CA PRO A 57 8.23 19.37 1.38
C PRO A 57 9.65 19.46 1.95
N ASP A 58 9.77 19.76 3.25
CA ASP A 58 11.07 19.91 3.93
C ASP A 58 11.97 18.66 3.86
N ASP A 59 11.36 17.48 3.70
CA ASP A 59 12.03 16.18 3.60
C ASP A 59 12.28 15.72 2.15
N TYR A 60 11.99 16.56 1.15
CA TYR A 60 12.24 16.24 -0.25
C TYR A 60 13.74 16.24 -0.57
N VAL A 61 14.25 15.08 -1.00
CA VAL A 61 15.66 14.81 -1.31
C VAL A 61 15.96 14.72 -2.82
N GLY A 62 14.99 15.09 -3.67
CA GLY A 62 15.17 15.16 -5.12
C GLY A 62 15.83 16.45 -5.60
N ASP A 63 16.02 16.56 -6.92
CA ASP A 63 16.43 17.82 -7.54
C ASP A 63 15.33 18.87 -7.29
N GLN A 64 15.71 20.08 -6.88
CA GLN A 64 14.82 21.20 -6.58
C GLN A 64 14.98 22.33 -7.60
N GLY A 65 15.51 22.01 -8.79
CA GLY A 65 15.74 22.98 -9.85
C GLY A 65 14.48 23.76 -10.23
N ASP A 66 14.66 25.04 -10.57
CA ASP A 66 13.59 25.96 -10.99
C ASP A 66 12.94 25.57 -12.35
N ASP A 67 13.47 24.54 -13.01
CA ASP A 67 13.13 24.16 -14.39
C ASP A 67 11.97 23.16 -14.48
N PHE A 68 11.42 22.64 -13.38
CA PHE A 68 10.29 21.70 -13.45
C PHE A 68 8.99 22.36 -13.89
N TRP A 69 8.21 21.63 -14.69
CA TRP A 69 6.89 22.08 -15.15
C TRP A 69 5.76 21.60 -14.24
N ALA A 70 5.98 20.51 -13.51
CA ALA A 70 5.06 19.96 -12.53
C ALA A 70 5.83 19.14 -11.47
N PHE A 71 5.11 18.77 -10.42
CA PHE A 71 5.61 17.97 -9.32
C PHE A 71 4.49 17.12 -8.74
N THR A 72 4.78 15.83 -8.55
CA THR A 72 3.87 14.86 -7.93
C THR A 72 4.44 14.37 -6.61
N TRP A 73 3.66 14.57 -5.55
CA TRP A 73 3.92 13.96 -4.25
C TRP A 73 2.98 12.79 -4.01
N THR A 74 3.55 11.67 -3.60
CA THR A 74 2.80 10.46 -3.26
C THR A 74 3.24 9.92 -1.92
N THR A 75 2.37 9.14 -1.29
CA THR A 75 2.65 8.48 -0.02
C THR A 75 1.99 7.11 0.02
N THR A 76 2.39 6.27 0.96
CA THR A 76 1.72 5.00 1.22
C THR A 76 1.21 4.96 2.65
N TYR A 77 0.06 4.32 2.84
CA TYR A 77 -0.46 4.05 4.18
C TYR A 77 -0.77 2.57 4.30
N TYR A 78 -0.05 1.93 5.22
CA TYR A 78 -0.29 0.54 5.57
C TYR A 78 -0.88 0.38 6.97
N ASN A 79 -1.63 -0.70 7.13
CA ASN A 79 -2.15 -1.18 8.41
C ASN A 79 -1.94 -2.69 8.53
N TRP A 80 -1.85 -3.17 9.78
CA TRP A 80 -1.82 -4.59 10.09
C TRP A 80 -2.73 -4.93 11.26
N TRP A 81 -3.19 -6.18 11.30
CA TRP A 81 -4.09 -6.68 12.34
C TRP A 81 -3.50 -7.92 13.02
N PRO A 82 -2.91 -7.76 14.22
CA PRO A 82 -2.35 -8.88 14.96
C PRO A 82 -3.43 -9.56 15.81
N GLN A 83 -3.46 -10.88 15.76
CA GLN A 83 -4.22 -11.72 16.68
C GLN A 83 -3.27 -12.34 17.70
N ILE A 84 -3.51 -12.08 18.98
CA ILE A 84 -2.69 -12.59 20.09
C ILE A 84 -3.30 -13.87 20.65
N THR A 85 -2.49 -14.92 20.78
CA THR A 85 -2.83 -16.17 21.45
C THR A 85 -2.15 -16.21 22.82
N GLN A 86 -2.95 -16.08 23.89
CA GLN A 86 -2.48 -15.98 25.28
C GLN A 86 -2.09 -17.35 25.91
N ASN A 87 -1.57 -18.28 25.12
CA ASN A 87 -1.09 -19.57 25.63
C ASN A 87 0.32 -19.42 26.23
N GLN A 88 0.82 -20.48 26.87
CA GLN A 88 2.23 -20.58 27.27
C GLN A 88 2.95 -21.52 26.28
N PRO A 89 3.81 -21.01 25.37
CA PRO A 89 4.27 -19.62 25.25
C PRO A 89 3.27 -18.68 24.56
N CYS A 90 3.37 -17.37 24.85
CA CYS A 90 2.58 -16.33 24.20
C CYS A 90 2.99 -16.20 22.73
N MET A 91 2.00 -16.22 21.84
CA MET A 91 2.21 -16.10 20.39
C MET A 91 1.31 -15.01 19.80
N TYR A 92 1.69 -14.46 18.65
CA TYR A 92 0.82 -13.62 17.83
C TYR A 92 0.91 -14.02 16.35
N THR A 93 -0.13 -13.67 15.59
CA THR A 93 -0.20 -13.86 14.14
C THR A 93 -0.69 -12.58 13.50
N ILE A 94 -0.03 -12.14 12.42
CA ILE A 94 -0.56 -11.07 11.58
C ILE A 94 -1.64 -11.69 10.69
N THR A 95 -2.90 -11.32 10.93
CA THR A 95 -4.07 -11.90 10.27
C THR A 95 -4.46 -11.19 8.98
N ALA A 96 -4.11 -9.91 8.87
CA ALA A 96 -4.27 -9.10 7.69
C ALA A 96 -3.20 -8.01 7.68
N PHE A 97 -2.86 -7.58 6.47
CA PHE A 97 -2.02 -6.44 6.15
C PHE A 97 -2.61 -5.79 4.90
N ASP A 98 -2.61 -4.46 4.87
CA ASP A 98 -3.12 -3.69 3.75
C ASP A 98 -2.30 -2.42 3.58
N ASP A 99 -1.54 -2.32 2.51
CA ASP A 99 -0.84 -1.11 2.07
C ASP A 99 -1.52 -0.52 0.82
N ASN A 100 -1.59 0.80 0.75
CA ASN A 100 -2.27 1.55 -0.30
C ASN A 100 -1.46 2.79 -0.71
N ALA A 101 -1.46 3.11 -2.00
CA ALA A 101 -0.78 4.29 -2.56
C ALA A 101 -1.74 5.48 -2.64
N TYR A 102 -1.24 6.67 -2.34
CA TYR A 102 -2.02 7.91 -2.36
C TYR A 102 -1.24 9.03 -3.04
N PHE A 103 -1.95 9.84 -3.83
CA PHE A 103 -1.49 11.10 -4.38
C PHE A 103 -1.91 12.26 -3.47
N TYR A 104 -1.01 13.20 -3.20
CA TYR A 104 -1.23 14.30 -2.26
C TYR A 104 -1.45 15.62 -2.99
N LYS A 105 -2.70 16.08 -3.04
CA LYS A 105 -3.16 17.20 -3.87
C LYS A 105 -2.53 18.54 -3.54
N ASN A 106 -2.42 18.88 -2.25
CA ASN A 106 -2.06 20.23 -1.79
C ASN A 106 -0.56 20.55 -1.84
N ILE A 107 0.27 19.56 -2.14
CA ILE A 107 1.72 19.69 -2.30
C ILE A 107 2.20 19.26 -3.68
N SER A 108 1.33 18.59 -4.46
CA SER A 108 1.55 18.36 -5.89
C SER A 108 1.09 19.58 -6.69
N TRP A 109 1.87 20.03 -7.65
CA TRP A 109 1.62 21.27 -8.39
C TRP A 109 1.98 21.15 -9.87
N VAL A 110 1.43 22.04 -10.69
CA VAL A 110 1.77 22.21 -12.11
C VAL A 110 1.83 23.71 -12.41
N LYS A 111 2.83 24.14 -13.19
CA LYS A 111 2.93 25.52 -13.68
C LYS A 111 1.78 25.80 -14.63
N SER A 112 1.15 26.97 -14.49
CA SER A 112 -0.12 27.30 -15.14
C SER A 112 -0.08 27.20 -16.67
N GLU A 113 1.05 27.53 -17.27
CA GLU A 113 1.37 27.46 -18.70
C GLU A 113 1.46 26.02 -19.23
N HIS A 114 1.62 25.03 -18.34
CA HIS A 114 1.68 23.60 -18.65
C HIS A 114 0.41 22.83 -18.23
N ALA A 115 -0.58 23.49 -17.60
CA ALA A 115 -1.82 22.88 -17.10
C ALA A 115 -2.84 22.49 -18.21
N SER A 116 -2.34 22.18 -19.40
CA SER A 116 -3.07 21.56 -20.51
C SER A 116 -2.21 20.54 -21.27
N ASP A 117 -0.97 20.33 -20.85
CA ASP A 117 -0.01 19.44 -21.51
C ASP A 117 -0.19 18.00 -21.04
N MET A 118 -0.88 17.20 -21.84
CA MET A 118 -1.14 15.80 -21.51
C MET A 118 0.14 14.96 -21.36
N TYR A 119 1.27 15.36 -21.94
CA TYR A 119 2.55 14.68 -21.75
C TYR A 119 3.06 14.88 -20.31
N ILE A 120 2.97 16.10 -19.79
CA ILE A 120 3.27 16.36 -18.38
C ILE A 120 2.31 15.59 -17.48
N LEU A 121 1.01 15.61 -17.75
CA LEU A 121 0.07 14.86 -16.90
C LEU A 121 0.36 13.35 -16.88
N ASN A 122 0.76 12.77 -18.03
CA ASN A 122 1.15 11.38 -18.11
C ASN A 122 2.48 11.09 -17.39
N HIS A 123 3.43 12.04 -17.42
CA HIS A 123 4.67 12.00 -16.61
C HIS A 123 4.35 11.88 -15.13
N GLU A 124 3.55 12.82 -14.64
CA GLU A 124 3.16 12.92 -13.24
C GLU A 124 2.35 11.71 -12.78
N GLN A 125 1.46 11.19 -13.64
CA GLN A 125 0.75 9.93 -13.39
C GLN A 125 1.72 8.74 -13.23
N LYS A 126 2.86 8.74 -13.93
CA LYS A 126 3.83 7.65 -13.81
C LYS A 126 4.45 7.58 -12.42
N HIS A 127 4.77 8.72 -11.81
CA HIS A 127 5.25 8.75 -10.43
C HIS A 127 4.23 8.13 -9.47
N PHE A 128 2.94 8.39 -9.69
CA PHE A 128 1.88 7.76 -8.91
C PHE A 128 1.75 6.25 -9.17
N ASP A 129 1.90 5.81 -10.42
CA ASP A 129 1.95 4.39 -10.78
C ASP A 129 3.17 3.68 -10.17
N ILE A 130 4.33 4.35 -10.08
CA ILE A 130 5.54 3.83 -9.43
C ILE A 130 5.29 3.57 -7.94
N THR A 131 4.57 4.47 -7.26
CA THR A 131 4.20 4.27 -5.84
C THR A 131 3.22 3.11 -5.65
N GLU A 132 2.34 2.83 -6.62
CA GLU A 132 1.53 1.62 -6.58
C GLU A 132 2.39 0.35 -6.74
N ILE A 133 3.43 0.38 -7.58
CA ILE A 133 4.36 -0.75 -7.70
C ILE A 133 5.07 -1.00 -6.36
N GLN A 134 5.47 0.04 -5.62
CA GLN A 134 5.99 -0.09 -4.25
C GLN A 134 5.00 -0.82 -3.35
N VAL A 135 3.76 -0.35 -3.30
CA VAL A 135 2.70 -0.92 -2.47
C VAL A 135 2.44 -2.39 -2.82
N ARG A 136 2.42 -2.73 -4.10
CA ARG A 136 2.23 -4.12 -4.54
C ARG A 136 3.37 -5.01 -4.05
N LYS A 137 4.62 -4.57 -4.20
CA LYS A 137 5.80 -5.28 -3.70
C LYS A 137 5.74 -5.47 -2.17
N ILE A 138 5.33 -4.43 -1.42
CA ILE A 138 5.19 -4.50 0.04
C ILE A 138 4.11 -5.52 0.42
N ASN A 139 2.93 -5.44 -0.19
CA ASN A 139 1.84 -6.40 0.08
C ASN A 139 2.27 -7.84 -0.25
N GLU A 140 2.97 -8.07 -1.36
CA GLU A 140 3.48 -9.39 -1.76
C GLU A 140 4.49 -9.97 -0.75
N ILE A 141 5.48 -9.18 -0.32
CA ILE A 141 6.48 -9.66 0.64
C ILE A 141 5.86 -9.92 2.02
N VAL A 142 4.93 -9.07 2.48
CA VAL A 142 4.24 -9.28 3.76
C VAL A 142 3.35 -10.52 3.70
N ALA A 143 2.64 -10.72 2.59
CA ALA A 143 1.83 -11.91 2.38
C ALA A 143 2.66 -13.19 2.38
N ALA A 144 3.81 -13.20 1.72
CA ALA A 144 4.69 -14.37 1.66
C ALA A 144 5.39 -14.64 3.00
N GLU A 145 5.86 -13.59 3.67
CA GLU A 145 6.78 -13.75 4.79
C GLU A 145 6.16 -13.66 6.17
N PHE A 146 4.98 -13.07 6.31
CA PHE A 146 4.42 -12.74 7.62
C PHE A 146 2.97 -13.19 7.84
N LEU A 147 2.11 -13.06 6.82
CA LEU A 147 0.68 -13.35 6.99
C LEU A 147 0.42 -14.80 7.39
N GLY A 148 -0.41 -14.99 8.42
CA GLY A 148 -0.80 -16.30 8.92
C GLY A 148 0.28 -17.06 9.69
N LYS A 149 1.53 -16.55 9.75
CA LYS A 149 2.60 -17.18 10.53
C LYS A 149 2.47 -16.86 12.02
N GLN A 150 3.03 -17.72 12.87
CA GLN A 150 3.05 -17.52 14.33
C GLN A 150 4.41 -17.03 14.79
N PHE A 151 4.41 -15.97 15.59
CA PHE A 151 5.59 -15.34 16.15
C PHE A 151 5.48 -15.30 17.67
N ALA A 152 6.60 -15.43 18.38
CA ALA A 152 6.62 -15.32 19.83
C ALA A 152 6.38 -13.86 20.26
N CYS A 153 5.55 -13.66 21.29
CA CYS A 153 5.36 -12.33 21.85
C CYS A 153 6.69 -11.77 22.39
N PRO A 154 6.97 -10.46 22.22
CA PRO A 154 8.13 -9.82 22.83
C PRO A 154 8.08 -10.00 24.36
N SER A 155 9.22 -10.37 24.94
CA SER A 155 9.35 -10.67 26.38
C SER A 155 8.42 -11.78 26.91
N GLY A 156 7.79 -12.55 26.03
CA GLY A 156 6.84 -13.61 26.38
C GLY A 156 5.49 -13.10 26.92
N GLN A 157 5.19 -11.81 26.79
CA GLN A 157 3.98 -11.19 27.35
C GLN A 157 3.04 -10.67 26.26
N SER A 158 1.73 -10.76 26.48
CA SER A 158 0.70 -10.29 25.55
C SER A 158 0.49 -8.77 25.62
N GLN A 159 1.57 -8.01 25.51
CA GLN A 159 1.54 -6.54 25.50
C GLN A 159 1.32 -6.05 24.06
N TYR A 160 0.13 -5.50 23.80
CA TYR A 160 -0.27 -5.11 22.44
C TYR A 160 0.69 -4.10 21.81
N ASP A 161 1.08 -3.04 22.54
CA ASP A 161 1.98 -2.01 22.03
C ASP A 161 3.36 -2.58 21.67
N ALA A 162 3.92 -3.41 22.55
CA ALA A 162 5.21 -4.08 22.29
C ALA A 162 5.13 -5.03 21.08
N ILE A 163 4.01 -5.70 20.87
CA ILE A 163 3.79 -6.55 19.69
C ILE A 163 3.73 -5.70 18.42
N ASN A 164 3.03 -4.57 18.43
CA ASN A 164 2.97 -3.69 17.27
C ASN A 164 4.32 -3.05 16.95
N GLU A 165 5.07 -2.63 17.97
CA GLU A 165 6.44 -2.14 17.81
C GLU A 165 7.32 -3.23 17.19
N LYS A 166 7.20 -4.48 17.65
CA LYS A 166 7.96 -5.59 17.09
C LYS A 166 7.57 -5.89 15.63
N ILE A 167 6.28 -5.87 15.29
CA ILE A 167 5.82 -6.01 13.91
C ILE A 167 6.43 -4.93 13.03
N SER A 168 6.36 -3.67 13.46
CA SER A 168 6.96 -2.55 12.73
C SER A 168 8.45 -2.78 12.51
N GLN A 169 9.20 -3.16 13.56
CA GLN A 169 10.64 -3.44 13.47
C GLN A 169 10.98 -4.60 12.53
N ASP A 170 10.17 -5.66 12.52
CA ASP A 170 10.41 -6.84 11.68
C ASP A 170 10.07 -6.58 10.20
N LEU A 171 9.06 -5.74 9.92
CA LEU A 171 8.67 -5.36 8.57
C LEU A 171 9.60 -4.30 7.97
N GLN A 172 10.14 -3.39 8.79
CA GLN A 172 10.86 -2.20 8.34
C GLN A 172 11.99 -2.50 7.34
N PRO A 173 12.89 -3.48 7.55
CA PRO A 173 14.01 -3.69 6.63
C PRO A 173 13.58 -4.06 5.21
N ALA A 174 12.52 -4.87 5.08
CA ALA A 174 11.98 -5.25 3.77
C ALA A 174 11.28 -4.06 3.09
N ILE A 175 10.55 -3.26 3.87
CA ILE A 175 9.89 -2.04 3.38
C ILE A 175 10.94 -1.01 2.94
N ASP A 176 11.99 -0.78 3.73
CA ASP A 176 13.07 0.16 3.42
C ASP A 176 13.79 -0.19 2.12
N GLN A 177 14.04 -1.47 1.89
CA GLN A 177 14.64 -1.93 0.63
C GLN A 177 13.74 -1.58 -0.56
N ILE A 178 12.43 -1.84 -0.46
CA ILE A 178 11.47 -1.55 -1.53
C ILE A 178 11.35 -0.03 -1.76
N ILE A 179 11.37 0.78 -0.70
CA ILE A 179 11.39 2.24 -0.78
C ILE A 179 12.64 2.71 -1.54
N GLN A 180 13.82 2.17 -1.23
CA GLN A 180 15.06 2.50 -1.94
C GLN A 180 14.99 2.16 -3.43
N GLU A 181 14.49 0.96 -3.77
CA GLU A 181 14.28 0.55 -5.17
C GLU A 181 13.32 1.48 -5.91
N THR A 182 12.25 1.92 -5.24
CA THR A 182 11.21 2.77 -5.82
C THR A 182 11.70 4.21 -5.98
N ASN A 183 12.46 4.72 -5.01
CA ASN A 183 13.13 6.02 -5.13
C ASN A 183 14.09 6.01 -6.33
N GLN A 184 14.86 4.95 -6.52
CA GLN A 184 15.72 4.83 -7.70
C GLN A 184 14.90 4.78 -9.00
N MET A 185 13.77 4.08 -9.02
CA MET A 185 12.88 4.04 -10.18
C MET A 185 12.33 5.42 -10.56
N ASN A 186 11.94 6.23 -9.57
CA ASN A 186 11.52 7.62 -9.79
C ASN A 186 12.66 8.46 -10.39
N LEU A 187 13.86 8.40 -9.79
CA LEU A 187 15.03 9.14 -10.28
C LEU A 187 15.44 8.73 -11.70
N ASP A 188 15.42 7.42 -11.99
CA ASP A 188 15.75 6.91 -13.32
C ASP A 188 14.71 7.35 -14.36
N TYR A 189 13.43 7.38 -13.98
CA TYR A 189 12.35 7.82 -14.87
C TYR A 189 12.42 9.32 -15.18
N ASP A 190 12.68 10.14 -14.16
CA ASP A 190 12.94 11.57 -14.33
C ASP A 190 14.13 11.83 -15.26
N ALA A 191 15.25 11.14 -15.04
CA ALA A 191 16.44 11.28 -15.87
C ALA A 191 16.19 10.87 -17.33
N GLN A 192 15.40 9.82 -17.57
CA GLN A 192 15.09 9.32 -18.93
C GLN A 192 14.19 10.25 -19.72
N THR A 193 13.25 10.92 -19.05
CA THR A 193 12.23 11.77 -19.67
C THR A 193 12.55 13.26 -19.58
N ASN A 194 13.69 13.60 -18.99
CA ASN A 194 14.07 14.96 -18.63
C ASN A 194 12.96 15.65 -17.82
N HIS A 195 12.52 15.00 -16.73
CA HIS A 195 11.40 15.44 -15.88
C HIS A 195 10.12 15.74 -16.68
N GLY A 196 9.81 14.86 -17.63
CA GLY A 196 8.65 15.02 -18.51
C GLY A 196 8.75 16.10 -19.57
N MET A 197 9.88 16.80 -19.69
CA MET A 197 10.09 17.84 -20.70
C MET A 197 10.48 17.28 -22.08
N ASP A 198 10.87 16.00 -22.19
CA ASP A 198 11.11 15.32 -23.47
C ASP A 198 9.94 14.41 -23.87
N SER A 199 9.05 14.96 -24.71
CA SER A 199 7.88 14.26 -25.26
C SER A 199 8.20 13.02 -26.13
N GLN A 200 9.46 12.77 -26.51
CA GLN A 200 9.86 11.59 -27.31
C GLN A 200 10.17 10.37 -26.45
N MET A 201 10.25 10.52 -25.12
CA MET A 201 10.82 9.52 -24.20
C MET A 201 9.82 8.92 -23.19
N GLN A 202 8.52 9.23 -23.31
CA GLN A 202 7.42 8.66 -22.50
C GLN A 202 6.67 7.54 -23.20
#